data_AF-A0A7L5DUH2-F1
#
_entry.id   AF-A0A7L5DUH2-F1
#
_cell.length_a   1.000
_cell.length_b   1.000
_cell.length_c   1.000
_cell.angle_alpha   90.00
_cell.angle_beta   90.00
_cell.angle_gamma   90.00
#
_symmetry.space_group_name_H-M   'P 1'
#
loop_
_entity.id
_entity.type
_entity.pdbx_description
1 polymer ?
#
loop_
_entity_poly.entity_id
_entity_poly.type
_entity_poly.pdbx_seq_one_letter_code
_entity_poly.pdbx_strand_id
1 'polypeptide(L)' 'MMHPPLTNVQAELLKVFSRQIPDEDLMELRQVMAKFLLQKSRQRADVIWQDKGYDNGLMNQLLSEDA' A
#
# COMPACT_ATOMS: atom_id res chain seq x y z
N MET A 1 28.97 -5.26 -6.97
CA MET A 1 27.90 -5.10 -5.96
C MET A 1 26.92 -6.25 -6.14
N MET A 2 26.55 -6.98 -5.07
CA MET A 2 25.52 -8.03 -5.15
C MET A 2 24.14 -7.37 -5.01
N HIS A 3 23.27 -7.54 -6.01
CA HIS A 3 21.89 -7.09 -5.88
C HIS A 3 21.13 -8.07 -4.99
N PRO A 4 20.36 -7.60 -3.99
CA PRO A 4 19.47 -8.48 -3.24
C PRO A 4 18.47 -9.15 -4.20
N PRO A 5 18.04 -10.39 -3.89
CA PRO A 5 17.07 -11.09 -4.73
C PRO A 5 15.80 -10.25 -4.87
N LEU A 6 15.21 -10.30 -6.07
CA LEU A 6 13.96 -9.60 -6.36
C LEU A 6 12.88 -10.04 -5.37
N THR A 7 12.03 -9.10 -4.96
CA THR A 7 10.82 -9.44 -4.24
C THR A 7 9.89 -10.27 -5.12
N ASN A 8 8.97 -11.03 -4.52
CA ASN A 8 7.96 -11.77 -5.27
C ASN A 8 7.17 -10.88 -6.24
N VAL A 9 6.80 -9.65 -5.83
CA VAL A 9 6.10 -8.69 -6.69
C VAL A 9 6.98 -8.29 -7.88
N GLN A 10 8.25 -7.95 -7.65
CA GLN A 10 9.17 -7.60 -8.72
C GLN A 10 9.36 -8.76 -9.72
N ALA A 11 9.50 -9.99 -9.23
CA ALA A 11 9.63 -11.17 -10.06
C ALA A 11 8.37 -11.44 -10.90
N GLU A 12 7.17 -11.28 -10.32
CA GLU A 12 5.92 -11.44 -11.06
C GLU A 12 5.71 -10.33 -12.10
N LEU A 13 6.04 -9.08 -11.79
CA LEU A 13 5.96 -7.98 -12.75
C LEU A 13 6.82 -8.24 -13.98
N LEU A 14 8.02 -8.81 -13.82
CA LEU A 14 8.88 -9.20 -14.94
C LEU A 14 8.29 -10.34 -15.80
N LYS A 15 7.53 -11.26 -15.19
CA LYS A 15 6.85 -12.35 -15.92
C LYS A 15 5.67 -11.84 -16.73
N VAL A 16 4.89 -10.93 -16.15
CA VAL A 16 3.64 -10.43 -16.74
C VAL A 16 3.90 -9.34 -17.78
N PHE A 17 4.86 -8.44 -17.53
CA PHE A 17 5.13 -7.29 -18.37
C PHE A 17 6.46 -7.44 -19.12
N SER A 18 6.46 -8.24 -20.18
CA SER A 18 7.64 -8.46 -21.04
C SER A 18 7.81 -7.42 -22.15
N ARG A 19 6.82 -6.54 -22.35
CA ARG A 19 6.84 -5.49 -23.38
C ARG A 19 7.00 -4.12 -22.75
N GLN A 20 7.74 -3.25 -23.42
CA GLN A 20 7.78 -1.84 -23.06
C GLN A 20 6.43 -1.20 -23.36
N ILE A 21 6.03 -0.28 -22.48
CA ILE A 21 4.86 0.57 -22.62
C ILE A 21 5.31 2.03 -22.58
N PRO A 22 4.54 2.97 -23.16
CA PRO A 22 4.78 4.39 -23.01
C PRO A 22 4.92 4.82 -21.53
N ASP A 23 5.70 5.87 -21.28
CA ASP A 23 5.93 6.37 -19.92
C ASP A 23 4.65 6.82 -19.20
N GLU A 24 3.66 7.30 -19.97
CA GLU A 24 2.32 7.65 -19.50
C GLU A 24 1.59 6.42 -18.92
N ASP A 25 1.52 5.33 -19.68
CA ASP A 25 0.91 4.07 -19.24
C ASP A 25 1.63 3.50 -18.02
N LEU A 26 2.96 3.61 -18.00
CA LEU A 26 3.76 3.19 -16.84
C LEU A 26 3.44 4.04 -15.61
N MET A 27 3.17 5.34 -15.77
CA MET A 27 2.72 6.21 -14.69
C MET A 27 1.35 5.79 -14.16
N GLU A 28 0.40 5.51 -15.05
CA GLU A 28 -0.93 5.03 -14.65
C GLU A 28 -0.86 3.71 -13.90
N LEU A 29 -0.04 2.76 -14.37
CA LEU A 29 0.18 1.48 -13.69
C LEU A 29 0.73 1.67 -12.27
N ARG A 30 1.69 2.60 -12.08
CA ARG A 30 2.20 2.95 -10.75
C ARG A 30 1.09 3.48 -9.84
N GLN A 31 0.19 4.31 -10.35
CA GLN A 31 -0.92 4.84 -9.56
C GLN A 31 -1.91 3.74 -9.14
N VAL A 32 -2.21 2.79 -10.03
CA VAL A 32 -3.07 1.63 -9.69
C VAL A 32 -2.45 0.80 -8.56
N MET A 33 -1.14 0.50 -8.66
CA MET A 33 -0.43 -0.23 -7.60
C MET A 33 -0.42 0.53 -6.28
N ALA A 34 -0.17 1.85 -6.31
CA ALA A 34 -0.18 2.68 -5.11
C ALA A 34 -1.56 2.70 -4.43
N LYS A 35 -2.64 2.84 -5.21
CA LYS A 35 -4.03 2.77 -4.70
C LYS A 35 -4.33 1.42 -4.06
N PHE A 36 -3.93 0.32 -4.70
CA PHE A 36 -4.10 -1.02 -4.15
C PHE A 36 -3.40 -1.19 -2.80
N LEU A 37 -2.13 -0.79 -2.71
CA LEU A 37 -1.36 -0.88 -1.47
C LEU A 37 -1.94 0.01 -0.37
N LEU A 38 -2.36 1.23 -0.71
CA LEU A 38 -3.02 2.15 0.22
C LEU A 38 -4.32 1.55 0.77
N GLN A 39 -5.16 0.99 -0.11
CA GLN A 39 -6.41 0.35 0.30
C GLN A 39 -6.15 -0.83 1.25
N LYS A 40 -5.15 -1.68 0.94
CA LYS A 40 -4.77 -2.79 1.83
C LYS A 40 -4.22 -2.31 3.17
N SER A 41 -3.47 -1.22 3.18
CA SER A 41 -2.96 -0.62 4.41
C SER A 41 -4.10 -0.12 5.30
N ARG A 42 -5.06 0.62 4.73
CA ARG A 42 -6.26 1.10 5.45
C ARG A 42 -7.07 -0.04 6.02
N GLN A 43 -7.39 -1.05 5.21
CA GLN A 43 -8.14 -2.23 5.66
C GLN A 43 -7.47 -2.94 6.83
N ARG A 44 -6.13 -3.03 6.83
CA ARG A 44 -5.40 -3.62 7.95
C ARG A 44 -5.43 -2.74 9.19
N ALA A 45 -5.31 -1.43 9.04
CA ALA A 45 -5.43 -0.49 10.15
C ALA A 45 -6.83 -0.58 10.79
N ASP A 46 -7.88 -0.63 9.97
CA ASP A 46 -9.26 -0.78 10.42
C ASP A 46 -9.47 -2.09 11.22
N VAL A 47 -8.92 -3.21 10.73
CA VAL A 47 -8.97 -4.50 11.42
C VAL A 47 -8.24 -4.44 12.77
N ILE A 48 -7.04 -3.86 12.81
CA ILE A 48 -6.29 -3.70 14.07
C ILE A 48 -7.05 -2.80 15.06
N TRP A 49 -7.70 -1.75 14.56
CA TRP A 49 -8.50 -0.83 15.36
C TRP A 49 -9.70 -1.54 15.99
N GLN A 50 -10.40 -2.37 15.21
CA GLN A 50 -11.50 -3.21 15.69
C GLN A 50 -11.04 -4.28 16.68
N ASP A 51 -9.96 -5.00 16.37
CA ASP A 51 -9.42 -6.07 17.22
C ASP A 51 -8.95 -5.55 18.59
N LYS A 52 -8.46 -4.31 18.65
CA LYS A 52 -8.06 -3.65 19.90
C LYS A 52 -9.22 -3.01 20.66
N GLY A 53 -10.44 -3.08 20.14
CA GLY A 53 -11.64 -2.50 20.77
C GLY A 53 -11.61 -0.98 20.87
N TYR A 54 -10.83 -0.32 20.01
CA TYR A 54 -10.73 1.13 20.00
C TYR A 54 -12.01 1.72 19.40
N ASP A 55 -12.71 2.54 20.18
CA ASP A 55 -13.93 3.20 19.74
C ASP A 55 -13.65 4.62 19.23
N ASN A 56 -14.71 5.29 18.76
CA ASN A 56 -14.63 6.68 18.30
C ASN A 56 -14.22 7.65 19.43
N GLY A 57 -14.39 7.27 20.70
CA GLY A 57 -13.95 8.05 21.85
C GLY A 57 -12.44 8.14 21.94
N LEU A 58 -11.73 7.02 21.75
CA LEU A 58 -10.27 7.00 21.72
C LEU A 58 -9.70 7.75 20.51
N MET A 59 -10.34 7.65 19.34
CA MET A 59 -9.95 8.44 18.16
C MET A 59 -10.08 9.94 18.44
N ASN A 60 -11.19 10.38 19.05
CA ASN A 60 -11.39 11.78 19.41
C ASN A 60 -10.35 12.25 20.44
N GLN A 61 -10.01 11.42 21.42
CA GLN A 61 -8.99 11.75 22.41
C GLN A 61 -7.60 11.95 21.77
N LEU A 62 -7.18 11.03 20.89
CA LEU A 62 -5.89 11.11 20.18
C LEU A 62 -5.81 12.35 19.26
N LEU A 63 -6.89 12.65 18.52
CA LEU A 63 -6.93 13.81 17.63
C LEU A 63 -7.00 15.15 18.40
N SER A 64 -7.47 15.14 19.64
CA SER A 64 -7.53 16.33 20.51
C SER A 64 -6.25 16.58 21.30
N GLU A 65 -5.40 15.58 21.50
CA GLU A 65 -4.10 15.75 22.18
C GLU A 65 -3.02 16.36 21.26
N ASP A 66 -3.20 16.28 19.93
CA ASP A 66 -2.30 16.87 18.92
C ASP A 66 -2.67 18.33 18.52
N ALA A 67 -3.66 18.96 19.17
CA ALA A 67 -4.16 20.32 18.91
C ALA A 67 -3.79 21.30 20.03
#